data_AF-A0A6C0DME9-F1
#
_entry.id   AF-A0A6C0DME9-F1
#
_cell.length_a   1.000
_cell.length_b   1.000
_cell.length_c   1.000
_cell.angle_alpha   90.00
_cell.angle_beta   90.00
_cell.angle_gamma   90.00
#
_symmetry.space_group_name_H-M   'P 1'
#
loop_
_entity.id
_entity.type
_entity.pdbx_description
1 polymer ?
#
loop_
_entity_poly.entity_id
_entity_poly.type
_entity_poly.pdbx_seq_one_letter_code
_entity_poly.pdbx_strand_id
1 'polypeptide(L)'
;MINIIIVCSGENVECLGHEIHITRCIIIDMLLKGYIKSNDIIVTKKDRKFLYTLLFNNVIDINDFKNIELNDTYNIINLNEYTIDAATGNTTNYKNFIFNKKYYTEEFKNNLLNIEYIDTKYDDNYNNDYVLIHHRYTDNIDNLKKICYKIHNVYGPDTNIIIFNNNINNLSTISNKNIILIDNLQIYASYLNGYNSKYKCKLFITEWSGGGQLSQYCYSGNSLYYFNIYYAAIDYINMLDNIKENSMNQTYFDWWDFKNPSNSNFKIFINLDELLNNI
;
A
#
# COMPACT_ATOMS: atom_id res chain seq x y z
N MET A 1 7.04 -27.60 20.52
CA MET A 1 6.57 -26.98 19.27
C MET A 1 7.43 -25.74 19.10
N ILE A 2 8.16 -25.58 18.00
CA ILE A 2 8.96 -24.37 17.77
C ILE A 2 7.98 -23.30 17.32
N ASN A 3 7.91 -22.19 18.05
CA ASN A 3 7.09 -21.05 17.65
C ASN A 3 7.93 -20.18 16.71
N ILE A 4 7.46 -19.94 15.48
CA ILE A 4 8.17 -19.04 14.55
C ILE A 4 7.68 -17.62 14.80
N ILE A 5 8.63 -16.68 14.91
CA ILE A 5 8.36 -15.25 14.94
C ILE A 5 8.93 -14.63 13.67
N ILE A 6 8.10 -13.90 12.94
CA ILE A 6 8.48 -13.23 11.70
C ILE A 6 8.42 -11.73 11.92
N VAL A 7 9.56 -11.05 11.79
CA VAL A 7 9.65 -9.61 11.95
C VAL A 7 9.65 -8.94 10.58
N CYS A 8 8.53 -8.30 10.25
CA CYS A 8 8.27 -7.74 8.91
C CYS A 8 8.62 -6.25 8.81
N SER A 9 8.65 -5.56 9.95
CA SER A 9 8.98 -4.14 10.00
C SER A 9 9.62 -3.80 11.34
N GLY A 10 10.86 -3.31 11.30
CA GLY A 10 11.65 -2.89 12.45
C GLY A 10 11.60 -1.38 12.69
N GLU A 11 12.28 -0.92 13.73
CA GLU A 11 12.32 0.49 14.09
C GLU A 11 13.00 1.38 13.04
N ASN A 12 13.88 0.82 12.21
CA ASN A 12 14.77 1.64 11.39
C ASN A 12 14.46 1.78 9.90
N VAL A 13 13.90 0.81 9.14
CA VAL A 13 14.03 0.93 7.66
C VAL A 13 12.99 0.26 6.76
N GLU A 14 11.70 0.17 7.11
CA GLU A 14 10.70 -0.26 6.09
C GLU A 14 9.56 0.74 5.85
N CYS A 15 9.62 1.35 4.67
CA CYS A 15 8.54 2.12 4.08
C CYS A 15 7.38 1.17 3.72
N LEU A 16 6.15 1.67 3.73
CA LEU A 16 4.95 0.87 3.47
C LEU A 16 5.05 0.09 2.14
N GLY A 17 5.62 0.72 1.10
CA GLY A 17 5.82 0.11 -0.21
C GLY A 17 6.67 -1.15 -0.14
N HIS A 18 7.76 -1.12 0.62
CA HIS A 18 8.61 -2.29 0.83
C HIS A 18 7.78 -3.43 1.44
N GLU A 19 7.06 -3.15 2.52
CA GLU A 19 6.33 -4.17 3.26
C GLU A 19 5.27 -4.88 2.41
N ILE A 20 4.45 -4.11 1.68
CA ILE A 20 3.38 -4.68 0.85
C ILE A 20 3.92 -5.47 -0.35
N HIS A 21 5.05 -5.06 -0.91
CA HIS A 21 5.59 -5.65 -2.12
C HIS A 21 6.62 -6.75 -1.88
N ILE A 22 7.36 -6.73 -0.78
CA ILE A 22 8.51 -7.62 -0.58
C ILE A 22 8.24 -8.53 0.61
N THR A 23 8.22 -7.99 1.83
CA THR A 23 8.12 -8.84 3.02
C THR A 23 6.79 -9.56 3.09
N ARG A 24 5.67 -8.92 2.74
CA ARG A 24 4.37 -9.60 2.60
C ARG A 24 4.39 -10.71 1.56
N CYS A 25 5.01 -10.50 0.40
CA CYS A 25 5.13 -11.53 -0.64
C CYS A 25 5.94 -12.74 -0.14
N ILE A 26 7.05 -12.50 0.56
CA ILE A 26 7.88 -13.54 1.18
C ILE A 26 7.06 -14.35 2.20
N ILE A 27 6.32 -13.67 3.07
CA ILE A 27 5.48 -14.33 4.10
C ILE A 27 4.42 -15.22 3.45
N ILE A 28 3.75 -14.75 2.41
CA ILE A 28 2.72 -15.55 1.73
C ILE A 28 3.35 -16.76 1.03
N ASP A 29 4.51 -16.61 0.38
CA ASP A 29 5.23 -17.74 -0.22
C ASP A 29 5.63 -18.79 0.83
N MET A 30 6.13 -18.33 1.98
CA MET A 30 6.47 -19.20 3.12
C MET A 30 5.25 -19.92 3.67
N LEU A 31 4.10 -19.23 3.78
CA LEU A 31 2.84 -19.81 4.26
C LEU A 31 2.33 -20.89 3.29
N LEU A 32 2.31 -20.60 1.99
CA LEU A 32 1.85 -21.55 0.97
C LEU A 32 2.73 -22.79 0.85
N LYS A 33 4.03 -22.66 1.11
CA LYS A 33 4.97 -23.79 1.12
C LYS A 33 4.99 -24.54 2.46
N GLY A 34 4.23 -24.09 3.46
CA GLY A 34 4.15 -24.72 4.78
C GLY A 34 5.39 -24.55 5.65
N TYR A 35 6.25 -23.57 5.34
CA TYR A 35 7.39 -23.20 6.20
C TYR A 35 6.94 -22.50 7.47
N ILE A 36 5.81 -21.80 7.39
CA ILE A 36 5.13 -21.12 8.49
C ILE A 36 3.65 -21.49 8.47
N LYS A 37 2.95 -21.23 9.57
CA LYS A 37 1.53 -21.56 9.79
C LYS A 37 0.78 -20.31 10.27
N SER A 38 -0.55 -20.32 10.13
CA SER A 38 -1.41 -19.22 10.60
C SER A 38 -1.32 -18.95 12.10
N ASN A 39 -0.85 -19.91 12.91
CA ASN A 39 -0.61 -19.74 14.34
C ASN A 39 0.79 -19.19 14.68
N ASP A 40 1.69 -19.03 13.71
CA ASP A 40 2.96 -18.35 13.93
C ASP A 40 2.73 -16.84 14.15
N ILE A 41 3.74 -16.17 14.71
CA ILE A 41 3.63 -14.77 15.14
C ILE A 41 4.17 -13.85 14.05
N ILE A 42 3.35 -12.91 13.60
CA ILE A 42 3.74 -11.81 12.72
C ILE A 42 3.97 -10.55 13.56
N VAL A 43 5.16 -9.97 13.46
CA VAL A 43 5.51 -8.69 14.08
C VAL A 43 5.57 -7.62 12.99
N THR A 44 4.71 -6.61 13.11
CA THR A 44 4.62 -5.48 12.17
C THR A 44 4.44 -4.13 12.93
N LYS A 45 4.31 -3.01 12.23
CA LYS A 45 3.93 -1.72 12.82
C LYS A 45 2.44 -1.74 13.18
N LYS A 46 2.08 -1.00 14.23
CA LYS A 46 0.71 -0.94 14.76
C LYS A 46 -0.33 -0.60 13.69
N ASP A 47 -0.03 0.35 12.82
CA ASP A 47 -0.90 0.82 11.74
C ASP A 47 -0.94 -0.12 10.52
N ARG A 48 -0.18 -1.23 10.54
CA ARG A 48 -0.06 -2.20 9.44
C ARG A 48 -0.57 -3.60 9.77
N LYS A 49 -1.02 -3.84 11.03
CA LYS A 49 -1.57 -5.13 11.47
C LYS A 49 -2.69 -5.67 10.54
N PHE A 50 -3.52 -4.77 10.01
CA PHE A 50 -4.63 -5.11 9.11
C PHE A 50 -4.21 -5.81 7.81
N LEU A 51 -2.95 -5.68 7.40
CA LEU A 51 -2.42 -6.43 6.26
C LEU A 51 -2.43 -7.94 6.57
N TYR A 52 -2.11 -8.37 7.79
CA TYR A 52 -1.83 -9.78 8.11
C TYR A 52 -2.94 -10.49 8.89
N THR A 53 -3.87 -9.74 9.49
CA THR A 53 -4.85 -10.27 10.46
C THR A 53 -5.83 -11.28 9.87
N LEU A 54 -6.08 -11.26 8.56
CA LEU A 54 -6.89 -12.31 7.90
C LEU A 54 -6.11 -13.58 7.54
N LEU A 55 -4.77 -13.56 7.65
CA LEU A 55 -3.89 -14.69 7.30
C LEU A 55 -3.32 -15.37 8.56
N PHE A 56 -3.15 -14.62 9.65
CA PHE A 56 -2.51 -15.08 10.87
C PHE A 56 -3.34 -14.73 12.10
N ASN A 57 -3.39 -15.67 13.05
CA ASN A 57 -4.10 -15.52 14.31
C ASN A 57 -3.34 -14.64 15.31
N ASN A 58 -2.01 -14.52 15.14
CA ASN A 58 -1.13 -13.82 16.06
C ASN A 58 -0.36 -12.70 15.35
N VAL A 59 -0.98 -11.53 15.22
CA VAL A 59 -0.35 -10.33 14.65
C VAL A 59 -0.13 -9.29 15.76
N ILE A 60 1.13 -9.05 16.10
CA ILE A 60 1.52 -8.16 17.21
C ILE A 60 2.31 -6.97 16.68
N ASP A 61 2.37 -5.88 17.47
CA ASP A 61 3.23 -4.76 17.09
C ASP A 61 4.65 -4.92 17.63
N ILE A 62 5.56 -4.14 17.05
CA ILE A 62 6.97 -4.16 17.42
C ILE A 62 7.21 -3.83 18.91
N ASN A 63 6.35 -3.03 19.55
CA ASN A 63 6.50 -2.73 20.98
C ASN A 63 6.06 -3.91 21.84
N ASP A 64 4.98 -4.59 21.46
CA ASP A 64 4.57 -5.84 22.10
C ASP A 64 5.69 -6.90 21.98
N PHE A 65 6.30 -7.04 20.80
CA PHE A 65 7.39 -7.99 20.56
C PHE A 65 8.61 -7.74 21.45
N LYS A 66 8.98 -6.47 21.66
CA LYS A 66 10.09 -6.09 22.55
C LYS A 66 9.90 -6.52 24.00
N ASN A 67 8.66 -6.72 24.43
CA ASN A 67 8.32 -7.15 25.77
C ASN A 67 8.22 -8.68 25.91
N ILE A 68 8.42 -9.43 24.83
CA ILE A 68 8.42 -10.90 24.86
C ILE A 68 9.78 -11.39 25.36
N GLU A 69 9.77 -12.21 26.41
CA GLU A 69 10.95 -12.95 26.84
C GLU A 69 11.26 -14.07 25.83
N LEU A 70 12.26 -13.82 24.98
CA LEU A 70 12.73 -14.79 24.01
C LEU A 70 13.53 -15.89 24.72
N ASN A 71 13.14 -17.14 24.49
CA ASN A 71 13.88 -18.32 24.90
C ASN A 71 14.25 -19.17 23.66
N ASP A 72 15.05 -20.21 23.86
CA ASP A 72 15.58 -21.08 22.78
C ASP A 72 14.50 -21.84 21.99
N THR A 73 13.22 -21.74 22.37
CA THR A 73 12.11 -22.39 21.66
C THR A 73 11.57 -21.59 20.48
N TYR A 74 11.99 -20.32 20.35
CA TYR A 74 11.58 -19.45 19.25
C TYR A 74 12.59 -19.48 18.10
N ASN A 75 12.09 -19.63 16.88
CA ASN A 75 12.88 -19.38 15.68
C ASN A 75 12.48 -18.01 15.11
N ILE A 76 13.43 -17.07 15.06
CA ILE A 76 13.17 -15.70 14.62
C ILE A 76 13.63 -15.53 13.18
N ILE A 77 12.71 -15.10 12.33
CA ILE A 77 12.94 -14.77 10.92
C ILE A 77 12.82 -13.25 10.79
N ASN A 78 13.96 -12.57 10.66
CA ASN A 78 14.00 -11.13 10.48
C ASN A 78 13.93 -10.78 8.99
N LEU A 79 12.82 -10.21 8.54
CA LEU A 79 12.66 -9.77 7.16
C LEU A 79 13.11 -8.33 6.90
N ASN A 80 13.43 -7.57 7.96
CA ASN A 80 13.89 -6.17 7.85
C ASN A 80 15.18 -5.99 7.05
N GLU A 81 15.93 -7.08 6.86
CA GLU A 81 17.23 -7.09 6.19
C GLU A 81 17.09 -7.29 4.67
N TYR A 82 15.89 -7.54 4.16
CA TYR A 82 15.64 -7.72 2.72
C TYR A 82 15.52 -6.39 1.98
N THR A 83 16.56 -5.55 2.01
CA THR A 83 16.58 -4.33 1.18
C THR A 83 16.85 -4.66 -0.29
N ILE A 84 16.03 -4.14 -1.21
CA ILE A 84 16.29 -4.18 -2.66
C ILE A 84 16.96 -2.87 -3.06
N ASP A 85 18.09 -2.97 -3.75
CA ASP A 85 18.61 -1.86 -4.55
C ASP A 85 17.67 -1.65 -5.75
N ALA A 86 16.91 -0.55 -5.72
CA ALA A 86 15.91 -0.19 -6.72
C ALA A 86 16.47 -0.13 -8.15
N ALA A 87 17.79 0.05 -8.32
CA ALA A 87 18.43 0.15 -9.63
C ALA A 87 18.89 -1.20 -10.22
N THR A 88 19.10 -2.23 -9.41
CA THR A 88 19.76 -3.47 -9.86
C THR A 88 18.95 -4.74 -9.63
N GLY A 89 17.89 -4.70 -8.81
CA GLY A 89 17.11 -5.90 -8.45
C GLY A 89 17.92 -6.96 -7.69
N ASN A 90 19.17 -6.65 -7.33
CA ASN A 90 20.04 -7.56 -6.60
C ASN A 90 19.63 -7.59 -5.13
N THR A 91 19.33 -8.80 -4.65
CA THR A 91 19.10 -9.06 -3.24
C THR A 91 20.38 -9.51 -2.56
N THR A 92 20.65 -9.00 -1.37
CA THR A 92 21.56 -9.67 -0.44
C THR A 92 20.85 -10.89 0.13
N ASN A 93 21.21 -12.08 -0.36
CA ASN A 93 20.67 -13.36 0.12
C ASN A 93 20.79 -13.48 1.65
N TYR A 94 19.66 -13.59 2.35
CA TYR A 94 19.65 -14.12 3.72
C TYR A 94 19.41 -15.63 3.68
N LYS A 95 20.35 -16.38 4.27
CA LYS A 95 20.33 -17.80 4.69
C LYS A 95 19.32 -18.72 3.99
N ASN A 96 19.81 -19.58 3.09
CA ASN A 96 19.24 -20.88 2.66
C ASN A 96 17.77 -20.93 2.17
N PHE A 97 17.03 -19.82 2.13
CA PHE A 97 15.69 -19.79 1.54
C PHE A 97 15.79 -19.51 0.04
N ILE A 98 15.65 -20.55 -0.76
CA ILE A 98 15.59 -20.40 -2.22
C ILE A 98 14.17 -19.95 -2.57
N PHE A 99 14.04 -18.64 -2.83
CA PHE A 99 12.80 -18.12 -3.41
C PHE A 99 12.57 -18.76 -4.77
N ASN A 100 11.34 -19.22 -5.00
CA ASN A 100 10.95 -19.54 -6.37
C ASN A 100 10.83 -18.22 -7.11
N LYS A 101 11.68 -18.04 -8.11
CA LYS A 101 11.72 -16.84 -8.97
C LYS A 101 10.42 -16.61 -9.76
N LYS A 102 9.48 -17.55 -9.74
CA LYS A 102 8.25 -17.53 -10.52
C LYS A 102 7.16 -18.12 -9.65
N TYR A 103 5.96 -17.57 -9.69
CA TYR A 103 4.64 -18.16 -9.33
C TYR A 103 3.76 -17.15 -8.56
N TYR A 104 3.04 -16.31 -9.31
CA TYR A 104 1.77 -15.74 -8.86
C TYR A 104 0.66 -16.72 -9.23
N THR A 105 0.45 -17.75 -8.40
CA THR A 105 -0.76 -18.56 -8.52
C THR A 105 -1.98 -17.74 -8.12
N GLU A 106 -3.18 -18.14 -8.54
CA GLU A 106 -4.42 -17.53 -8.05
C GLU A 106 -4.51 -17.58 -6.52
N GLU A 107 -4.03 -18.66 -5.90
CA GLU A 107 -3.97 -18.78 -4.44
C GLU A 107 -3.04 -17.73 -3.80
N PHE A 108 -1.85 -17.51 -4.37
CA PHE A 108 -0.94 -16.46 -3.92
C PHE A 108 -1.57 -15.06 -4.08
N LYS A 109 -2.21 -14.80 -5.22
CA LYS A 109 -2.92 -13.56 -5.49
C LYS A 109 -4.05 -13.32 -4.49
N ASN A 110 -4.87 -14.33 -4.22
CA ASN A 110 -5.96 -14.26 -3.25
C ASN A 110 -5.42 -13.95 -1.84
N ASN A 111 -4.33 -14.59 -1.42
CA ASN A 111 -3.70 -14.28 -0.13
C ASN A 111 -3.09 -12.87 -0.08
N LEU A 112 -2.51 -12.37 -1.18
CA LEU A 112 -2.01 -11.00 -1.24
C LEU A 112 -3.13 -9.99 -1.00
N LEU A 113 -4.28 -10.22 -1.66
CA LEU A 113 -5.48 -9.37 -1.60
C LEU A 113 -6.30 -9.57 -0.32
N ASN A 114 -6.00 -10.58 0.49
CA ASN A 114 -6.67 -10.87 1.75
C ASN A 114 -6.22 -9.86 2.83
N ILE A 115 -6.78 -8.66 2.75
CA ILE A 115 -6.50 -7.50 3.61
C ILE A 115 -7.74 -7.22 4.46
N GLU A 116 -7.55 -6.93 5.75
CA GLU A 116 -8.63 -6.61 6.66
C GLU A 116 -9.13 -5.17 6.45
N TYR A 117 -10.31 -5.04 5.87
CA TYR A 117 -11.02 -3.77 5.74
C TYR A 117 -11.97 -3.55 6.92
N ILE A 118 -12.20 -2.29 7.26
CA ILE A 118 -13.18 -1.89 8.27
C ILE A 118 -14.29 -1.10 7.62
N ASP A 119 -15.46 -1.13 8.25
CA ASP A 119 -16.59 -0.31 7.85
C ASP A 119 -16.21 1.17 7.99
N THR A 120 -16.18 1.87 6.86
CA THR A 120 -15.93 3.31 6.81
C THR A 120 -17.23 4.03 7.18
N LYS A 121 -17.66 3.93 8.44
CA LYS A 121 -18.86 4.59 8.99
C LYS A 121 -18.74 6.11 9.08
N TYR A 122 -17.87 6.73 8.29
CA TYR A 122 -17.78 8.18 8.23
C TYR A 122 -18.94 8.72 7.40
N ASP A 123 -20.00 9.01 8.16
CA ASP A 123 -21.17 9.83 7.87
C ASP A 123 -22.15 9.29 6.81
N ASP A 124 -23.28 8.74 7.30
CA ASP A 124 -24.57 8.71 6.60
C ASP A 124 -25.00 10.10 6.06
N ASN A 125 -24.29 11.18 6.43
CA ASN A 125 -24.46 12.52 5.87
C ASN A 125 -24.02 12.63 4.39
N TYR A 126 -23.26 11.67 3.86
CA TYR A 126 -22.69 11.76 2.52
C TYR A 126 -23.32 10.74 1.58
N ASN A 127 -24.27 11.20 0.77
CA ASN A 127 -25.06 10.36 -0.13
C ASN A 127 -24.45 10.15 -1.54
N ASN A 128 -23.14 10.36 -1.72
CA ASN A 128 -22.53 10.45 -3.05
C ASN A 128 -21.23 9.66 -3.17
N ASP A 129 -20.97 9.17 -4.39
CA ASP A 129 -19.64 8.71 -4.83
C ASP A 129 -18.55 9.76 -4.55
N TYR A 130 -17.31 9.30 -4.34
CA TYR A 130 -16.21 10.14 -3.88
C TYR A 130 -14.95 10.02 -4.75
N VAL A 131 -14.07 11.01 -4.64
CA VAL A 131 -12.69 10.97 -5.12
C VAL A 131 -11.76 10.81 -3.94
N LEU A 132 -10.81 9.90 -4.04
CA LEU A 132 -9.80 9.66 -3.01
C LEU A 132 -8.46 10.24 -3.45
N ILE A 133 -7.81 10.97 -2.57
CA ILE A 133 -6.49 11.55 -2.77
C ILE A 133 -5.57 11.01 -1.68
N HIS A 134 -4.43 10.45 -2.07
CA HIS A 134 -3.30 10.33 -1.16
C HIS A 134 -2.38 11.53 -1.40
N HIS A 135 -2.09 12.24 -0.32
CA HIS A 135 -1.21 13.40 -0.32
C HIS A 135 -0.11 13.19 0.71
N ARG A 136 1.16 13.16 0.31
CA ARG A 136 2.25 13.03 1.28
C ARG A 136 2.38 14.31 2.10
N TYR A 137 2.74 14.15 3.38
CA TYR A 137 2.95 15.27 4.29
C TYR A 137 3.99 16.32 3.82
N THR A 138 4.91 15.94 2.93
CA THR A 138 5.96 16.81 2.37
C THR A 138 5.51 17.62 1.16
N ASP A 139 4.35 17.29 0.58
CA ASP A 139 3.94 17.85 -0.69
C ASP A 139 3.24 19.21 -0.54
N ASN A 140 3.20 19.94 -1.64
CA ASN A 140 2.72 21.31 -1.67
C ASN A 140 1.19 21.38 -1.51
N ILE A 141 0.73 21.97 -0.41
CA ILE A 141 -0.68 22.20 -0.08
C ILE A 141 -1.42 22.99 -1.19
N ASP A 142 -0.75 23.92 -1.87
CA ASP A 142 -1.38 24.69 -2.96
C ASP A 142 -1.62 23.82 -4.20
N ASN A 143 -0.81 22.80 -4.44
CA ASN A 143 -1.08 21.82 -5.49
C ASN A 143 -2.30 20.96 -5.13
N LEU A 144 -2.42 20.53 -3.87
CA LEU A 144 -3.60 19.83 -3.38
C LEU A 144 -4.88 20.67 -3.55
N LYS A 145 -4.82 21.98 -3.25
CA LYS A 145 -5.95 22.90 -3.48
C LYS A 145 -6.35 22.95 -4.96
N LYS A 146 -5.38 23.03 -5.88
CA LYS A 146 -5.65 23.01 -7.32
C LYS A 146 -6.32 21.71 -7.77
N ILE A 147 -5.86 20.56 -7.25
CA ILE A 147 -6.46 19.25 -7.52
C ILE A 147 -7.91 19.22 -7.02
N CYS A 148 -8.15 19.63 -5.77
CA CYS A 148 -9.51 19.66 -5.19
C CYS A 148 -10.45 20.56 -6.00
N TYR A 149 -9.99 21.76 -6.35
CA TYR A 149 -10.75 22.69 -7.18
C TYR A 149 -11.08 22.09 -8.57
N LYS A 150 -10.11 21.43 -9.20
CA LYS A 150 -10.33 20.76 -10.50
C LYS A 150 -11.36 19.64 -10.39
N ILE A 151 -11.30 18.81 -9.34
CA ILE A 151 -12.29 17.75 -9.09
C ILE A 151 -13.69 18.34 -8.95
N HIS A 152 -13.88 19.38 -8.13
CA HIS A 152 -15.19 20.01 -7.96
C HIS A 152 -15.73 20.65 -9.25
N ASN A 153 -14.86 21.16 -10.13
CA ASN A 153 -15.29 21.66 -11.44
C ASN A 153 -15.74 20.55 -12.40
N VAL A 154 -15.11 19.38 -12.35
CA VAL A 154 -15.40 18.25 -13.28
C VAL A 154 -16.58 17.41 -12.78
N TYR A 155 -16.59 17.07 -11.50
CA TYR A 155 -17.58 16.16 -10.91
C TYR A 155 -18.72 16.89 -10.17
N GLY A 156 -18.59 18.19 -9.95
CA GLY A 156 -19.56 19.05 -9.27
C GLY A 156 -19.17 19.42 -7.83
N PRO A 157 -19.68 20.55 -7.30
CA PRO A 157 -19.27 21.12 -6.01
C PRO A 157 -19.63 20.26 -4.81
N ASP A 158 -20.62 19.37 -4.95
CA ASP A 158 -21.07 18.44 -3.90
C ASP A 158 -20.38 17.06 -3.98
N THR A 159 -19.32 16.94 -4.78
CA THR A 159 -18.48 15.74 -4.81
C THR A 159 -17.65 15.67 -3.53
N ASN A 160 -17.73 14.53 -2.84
CA ASN A 160 -16.89 14.27 -1.68
C ASN A 160 -15.45 13.98 -2.13
N ILE A 161 -14.50 14.63 -1.48
CA ILE A 161 -13.07 14.40 -1.65
C ILE A 161 -12.54 13.88 -0.32
N ILE A 162 -11.98 12.68 -0.34
CA ILE A 162 -11.34 12.07 0.82
C ILE A 162 -9.84 12.22 0.64
N ILE A 163 -9.14 12.77 1.63
CA ILE A 163 -7.72 13.03 1.57
C ILE A 163 -7.02 12.26 2.68
N PHE A 164 -6.21 11.28 2.30
CA PHE A 164 -5.33 10.57 3.20
C PHE A 164 -3.99 11.30 3.33
N ASN A 165 -3.62 11.65 4.55
CA ASN A 165 -2.34 12.22 4.91
C ASN A 165 -1.96 11.78 6.33
N ASN A 166 -0.72 11.37 6.51
CA ASN A 166 -0.17 10.92 7.79
C ASN A 166 0.06 12.06 8.82
N ASN A 167 -0.23 13.31 8.46
CA ASN A 167 -0.26 14.48 9.33
C ASN A 167 -1.37 15.46 8.91
N ILE A 168 -2.62 15.12 9.22
CA ILE A 168 -3.80 15.92 8.85
C ILE A 168 -3.82 17.34 9.46
N ASN A 169 -3.07 17.59 10.53
CA ASN A 169 -3.04 18.92 11.18
C ASN A 169 -2.57 20.02 10.22
N ASN A 170 -1.66 19.67 9.30
CA ASN A 170 -1.14 20.58 8.28
C ASN A 170 -2.18 20.91 7.18
N LEU A 171 -3.26 20.14 7.08
CA LEU A 171 -4.28 20.27 6.04
C LEU A 171 -5.57 20.91 6.53
N SER A 172 -5.62 21.36 7.78
CA SER A 172 -6.79 22.00 8.39
C SER A 172 -7.37 23.16 7.55
N THR A 173 -6.52 23.87 6.79
CA THR A 173 -6.93 24.98 5.91
C THR A 173 -7.72 24.56 4.65
N ILE A 174 -7.71 23.28 4.29
CA ILE A 174 -8.42 22.75 3.11
C ILE A 174 -9.76 22.10 3.49
N SER A 175 -9.89 21.65 4.74
CA SER A 175 -11.10 20.94 5.18
C SER A 175 -12.36 21.81 5.03
N ASN A 176 -13.41 21.20 4.50
CA ASN A 176 -14.75 21.78 4.41
C ASN A 176 -15.79 20.64 4.39
N LYS A 177 -17.08 20.95 4.27
CA LYS A 177 -18.16 19.95 4.31
C LYS A 177 -17.99 18.79 3.31
N ASN A 178 -17.33 19.01 2.17
CA ASN A 178 -17.15 18.01 1.11
C ASN A 178 -15.68 17.53 1.02
N ILE A 179 -14.82 17.91 1.98
CA ILE A 179 -13.43 17.47 2.04
C ILE A 179 -13.15 16.82 3.40
N ILE A 180 -12.98 15.50 3.37
CA ILE A 180 -12.77 14.64 4.54
C ILE A 180 -11.29 14.32 4.64
N LEU A 181 -10.70 14.57 5.81
CA LEU A 181 -9.30 14.25 6.08
C LEU A 181 -9.22 12.97 6.90
N ILE A 182 -8.33 12.06 6.51
CA ILE A 182 -8.06 10.80 7.24
C ILE A 182 -6.55 10.58 7.38
N ASP A 183 -6.12 10.00 8.49
CA ASP A 183 -4.72 9.63 8.79
C ASP A 183 -4.55 8.14 9.12
N ASN A 184 -5.65 7.39 9.23
CA ASN A 184 -5.61 5.97 9.51
C ASN A 184 -5.47 5.16 8.20
N LEU A 185 -4.40 4.36 8.13
CA LEU A 185 -4.06 3.59 6.93
C LEU A 185 -5.09 2.49 6.59
N GLN A 186 -5.72 1.86 7.61
CA GLN A 186 -6.75 0.85 7.40
C GLN A 186 -8.06 1.48 6.89
N ILE A 187 -8.44 2.65 7.41
CA ILE A 187 -9.57 3.44 6.88
C ILE A 187 -9.30 3.81 5.42
N TYR A 188 -8.09 4.28 5.11
CA TYR A 188 -7.67 4.60 3.74
C TYR A 188 -7.75 3.38 2.80
N ALA A 189 -7.26 2.21 3.23
CA ALA A 189 -7.39 0.96 2.48
C ALA A 189 -8.85 0.56 2.23
N SER A 190 -9.72 0.79 3.20
CA SER A 190 -11.15 0.48 3.11
C SER A 190 -11.86 1.39 2.11
N TYR A 191 -11.51 2.69 2.06
CA TYR A 191 -11.99 3.61 1.02
C TYR A 191 -11.45 3.28 -0.38
N LEU A 192 -10.22 2.80 -0.50
CA LEU A 192 -9.69 2.29 -1.76
C LEU A 192 -10.51 1.08 -2.25
N ASN A 193 -10.83 0.15 -1.35
CA ASN A 193 -11.57 -1.06 -1.69
C ASN A 193 -13.07 -0.82 -1.94
N GLY A 194 -13.65 0.22 -1.34
CA GLY A 194 -15.09 0.42 -1.33
C GLY A 194 -15.82 -0.60 -0.44
N TYR A 195 -15.13 -1.14 0.57
CA TYR A 195 -15.65 -2.20 1.43
C TYR A 195 -16.93 -1.76 2.15
N ASN A 196 -18.01 -2.55 2.01
CA ASN A 196 -19.36 -2.26 2.54
C ASN A 196 -19.89 -0.85 2.22
N SER A 197 -19.29 -0.16 1.26
CA SER A 197 -19.72 1.18 0.87
C SER A 197 -20.83 1.09 -0.16
N LYS A 198 -21.93 1.81 0.10
CA LYS A 198 -22.96 2.08 -0.91
C LYS A 198 -22.43 2.95 -2.06
N TYR A 199 -21.36 3.70 -1.80
CA TYR A 199 -20.75 4.68 -2.70
C TYR A 199 -19.41 4.18 -3.24
N LYS A 200 -19.10 4.56 -4.48
CA LYS A 200 -17.88 4.09 -5.14
C LYS A 200 -16.81 5.18 -5.14
N CYS A 201 -15.55 4.75 -4.97
CA CYS A 201 -14.40 5.55 -5.32
C CYS A 201 -14.36 5.70 -6.85
N LYS A 202 -14.65 6.90 -7.35
CA LYS A 202 -14.67 7.22 -8.79
C LYS A 202 -13.27 7.33 -9.37
N LEU A 203 -12.38 7.91 -8.58
CA LEU A 203 -11.05 8.28 -8.99
C LEU A 203 -10.14 8.23 -7.77
N PHE A 204 -8.96 7.67 -7.98
CA PHE A 204 -7.89 7.74 -7.00
C PHE A 204 -6.74 8.57 -7.56
N ILE A 205 -6.25 9.56 -6.81
CA ILE A 205 -5.12 10.41 -7.19
C ILE A 205 -4.02 10.26 -6.12
N THR A 206 -2.78 10.07 -6.55
CA THR A 206 -1.67 9.88 -5.60
C THR A 206 -0.32 10.27 -6.17
N GLU A 207 0.61 10.66 -5.30
CA GLU A 207 2.03 10.60 -5.64
C GLU A 207 2.56 9.15 -5.67
N TRP A 208 3.65 8.89 -6.39
CA TRP A 208 4.37 7.62 -6.31
C TRP A 208 5.01 7.43 -4.93
N SER A 209 4.46 6.50 -4.14
CA SER A 209 4.84 6.26 -2.74
C SER A 209 4.23 4.96 -2.23
N GLY A 210 4.64 4.49 -1.05
CA GLY A 210 4.03 3.32 -0.41
C GLY A 210 2.51 3.44 -0.19
N GLY A 211 2.01 4.64 0.13
CA GLY A 211 0.56 4.90 0.23
C GLY A 211 -0.12 4.78 -1.13
N GLY A 212 0.48 5.38 -2.17
CA GLY A 212 0.00 5.23 -3.54
C GLY A 212 0.07 3.80 -4.08
N GLN A 213 1.10 3.03 -3.70
CA GLN A 213 1.28 1.64 -4.11
C GLN A 213 0.28 0.69 -3.44
N LEU A 214 -0.25 1.04 -2.27
CA LEU A 214 -1.29 0.26 -1.59
C LEU A 214 -2.55 0.09 -2.46
N SER A 215 -2.85 1.02 -3.37
CA SER A 215 -3.99 0.87 -4.28
C SER A 215 -3.85 -0.31 -5.24
N GLN A 216 -2.63 -0.75 -5.55
CA GLN A 216 -2.37 -1.94 -6.38
C GLN A 216 -2.86 -3.24 -5.70
N TYR A 217 -3.19 -3.18 -4.41
CA TYR A 217 -3.72 -4.27 -3.61
C TYR A 217 -5.18 -4.06 -3.21
N CYS A 218 -5.59 -2.80 -2.99
CA CYS A 218 -6.91 -2.52 -2.43
C CYS A 218 -7.94 -2.05 -3.46
N TYR A 219 -7.53 -1.51 -4.61
CA TYR A 219 -8.42 -0.78 -5.52
C TYR A 219 -8.48 -1.41 -6.91
N SER A 220 -9.68 -1.56 -7.46
CA SER A 220 -9.92 -2.13 -8.80
C SER A 220 -10.34 -1.09 -9.84
N GLY A 221 -10.21 0.21 -9.53
CA GLY A 221 -10.60 1.31 -10.42
C GLY A 221 -9.42 2.01 -11.09
N ASN A 222 -9.67 3.24 -11.56
CA ASN A 222 -8.66 4.07 -12.23
C ASN A 222 -7.89 4.92 -11.20
N SER A 223 -6.57 4.76 -11.20
CA SER A 223 -5.60 5.49 -10.39
C SER A 223 -4.82 6.46 -11.27
N LEU A 224 -4.69 7.71 -10.82
CA LEU A 224 -3.86 8.72 -11.44
C LEU A 224 -2.65 8.96 -10.54
N TYR A 225 -1.49 8.49 -10.97
CA TYR A 225 -0.22 8.73 -10.32
C TYR A 225 0.43 9.94 -10.92
N TYR A 226 1.08 10.76 -10.10
CA TYR A 226 1.95 11.82 -10.61
C TYR A 226 3.28 11.85 -9.86
N PHE A 227 4.35 12.15 -10.60
CA PHE A 227 5.68 12.30 -10.03
C PHE A 227 5.92 13.77 -9.68
N ASN A 228 6.05 14.08 -8.40
CA ASN A 228 6.63 15.35 -7.97
C ASN A 228 8.16 15.20 -7.96
N ILE A 229 8.81 15.30 -9.13
CA ILE A 229 10.24 15.56 -9.49
C ILE A 229 11.39 14.83 -8.72
N TYR A 230 11.16 14.25 -7.54
CA TYR A 230 12.18 13.72 -6.63
C TYR A 230 12.55 12.26 -6.85
N TYR A 231 11.78 11.52 -7.65
CA TYR A 231 12.12 10.17 -8.07
C TYR A 231 12.55 10.20 -9.53
N ALA A 232 13.44 9.29 -9.93
CA ALA A 232 13.99 9.12 -11.28
C ALA A 232 12.90 8.78 -12.32
N ALA A 233 11.94 9.68 -12.49
CA ALA A 233 10.65 9.46 -13.12
C ALA A 233 10.80 9.10 -14.59
N ILE A 234 11.81 9.65 -15.28
CA ILE A 234 12.00 9.45 -16.71
C ILE A 234 12.33 7.99 -17.03
N ASP A 235 13.24 7.37 -16.27
CA ASP A 235 13.62 5.96 -16.50
C ASP A 235 12.45 5.02 -16.16
N TYR A 236 11.72 5.29 -15.08
CA TYR A 236 10.52 4.54 -14.75
C TYR A 236 9.45 4.67 -15.84
N ILE A 237 9.14 5.89 -16.28
CA ILE A 237 8.12 6.19 -17.30
C ILE A 237 8.41 5.45 -18.60
N ASN A 238 9.66 5.46 -19.05
CA ASN A 238 10.08 4.79 -20.28
C ASN A 238 9.99 3.25 -20.18
N MET A 239 9.95 2.70 -18.97
CA MET A 239 9.89 1.25 -18.74
C MET A 239 8.49 0.77 -18.32
N LEU A 240 7.53 1.65 -18.02
CA LEU A 240 6.22 1.31 -17.45
C LEU A 240 5.44 0.27 -18.25
N ASP A 241 5.40 0.40 -19.57
CA ASP A 241 4.61 -0.50 -20.41
C ASP A 241 5.21 -1.92 -20.40
N ASN A 242 6.55 -2.03 -20.49
CA ASN A 242 7.27 -3.30 -20.35
C ASN A 242 7.14 -3.90 -18.94
N ILE A 243 7.10 -3.06 -17.91
CA ILE A 243 6.97 -3.49 -16.51
C ILE A 243 5.56 -4.02 -16.24
N LYS A 244 4.51 -3.34 -16.71
CA LYS A 244 3.12 -3.77 -16.54
C LYS A 244 2.84 -5.14 -17.14
N GLU A 245 3.37 -5.40 -18.34
CA GLU A 245 3.13 -6.67 -19.04
C GLU A 245 3.86 -7.85 -18.38
N ASN A 246 4.95 -7.61 -17.65
CA ASN A 246 5.83 -8.67 -17.18
C ASN A 246 5.97 -8.79 -15.65
N SER A 247 5.55 -7.81 -14.86
CA SER A 247 5.74 -7.79 -13.39
C SER A 247 5.15 -9.00 -12.66
N MET A 248 4.02 -9.53 -13.13
CA MET A 248 3.38 -10.73 -12.54
C MET A 248 4.02 -12.06 -13.00
N ASN A 249 4.89 -12.03 -14.00
CA ASN A 249 5.59 -13.21 -14.53
C ASN A 249 7.05 -13.31 -14.05
N GLN A 250 7.51 -12.34 -13.26
CA GLN A 250 8.88 -12.20 -12.77
C GLN A 250 8.98 -12.49 -11.26
N THR A 251 10.17 -12.38 -10.68
CA THR A 251 10.40 -12.68 -9.26
C THR A 251 9.75 -11.62 -8.37
N TYR A 252 9.62 -11.88 -7.06
CA TYR A 252 9.17 -10.86 -6.10
C TYR A 252 10.04 -9.60 -6.08
N PHE A 253 11.29 -9.71 -6.50
CA PHE A 253 12.26 -8.63 -6.41
C PHE A 253 12.33 -7.79 -7.69
N ASP A 254 11.94 -8.38 -8.82
CA ASP A 254 11.91 -7.67 -10.09
C ASP A 254 10.74 -6.69 -10.11
N TRP A 255 11.02 -5.42 -10.43
CA TRP A 255 10.01 -4.36 -10.55
C TRP A 255 9.04 -4.34 -9.37
N TRP A 256 9.61 -4.49 -8.18
CA TRP A 256 8.86 -4.85 -6.99
C TRP A 256 7.72 -3.88 -6.69
N ASP A 257 7.85 -2.63 -7.13
CA ASP A 257 6.95 -1.50 -6.95
C ASP A 257 5.76 -1.43 -7.93
N PHE A 258 5.67 -2.38 -8.88
CA PHE A 258 4.62 -2.43 -9.91
C PHE A 258 3.76 -3.71 -9.87
N LYS A 259 3.74 -4.41 -8.74
CA LYS A 259 2.88 -5.58 -8.55
C LYS A 259 1.42 -5.15 -8.48
N ASN A 260 0.60 -5.56 -9.45
CA ASN A 260 -0.80 -5.14 -9.55
C ASN A 260 -1.81 -6.30 -9.36
N PRO A 261 -1.87 -6.94 -8.18
CA PRO A 261 -2.79 -8.04 -7.93
C PRO A 261 -4.27 -7.61 -7.98
N SER A 262 -4.62 -6.37 -7.64
CA SER A 262 -6.03 -5.94 -7.67
C SER A 262 -6.58 -5.67 -9.07
N ASN A 263 -5.73 -5.76 -10.10
CA ASN A 263 -5.99 -5.30 -11.46
C ASN A 263 -6.36 -3.80 -11.51
N SER A 264 -5.77 -2.98 -10.63
CA SER A 264 -5.93 -1.52 -10.69
C SER A 264 -5.46 -0.99 -12.04
N ASN A 265 -6.21 -0.09 -12.66
CA ASN A 265 -5.71 0.62 -13.83
C ASN A 265 -4.98 1.86 -13.35
N PHE A 266 -3.79 2.13 -13.89
CA PHE A 266 -3.07 3.33 -13.52
C PHE A 266 -2.45 4.08 -14.69
N LYS A 267 -2.62 5.40 -14.66
CA LYS A 267 -1.95 6.36 -15.53
C LYS A 267 -0.93 7.13 -14.70
N ILE A 268 0.20 7.41 -15.31
CA ILE A 268 1.31 8.13 -14.66
C ILE A 268 1.54 9.43 -15.42
N PHE A 269 1.67 10.52 -14.67
CA PHE A 269 1.92 11.86 -15.18
C PHE A 269 3.23 12.41 -14.62
N ILE A 270 3.95 13.16 -15.45
CA ILE A 270 5.30 13.66 -15.11
C ILE A 270 5.21 14.96 -14.30
N ASN A 271 4.09 15.67 -14.43
CA ASN A 271 3.86 16.94 -13.77
C ASN A 271 2.38 17.11 -13.40
N LEU A 272 2.13 18.12 -12.56
CA LEU A 272 0.80 18.45 -12.08
C LEU A 272 -0.15 18.90 -13.20
N ASP A 273 0.34 19.66 -14.18
CA ASP A 273 -0.52 20.24 -15.23
C ASP A 273 -1.10 19.13 -16.13
N GLU A 274 -0.30 18.14 -16.48
CA GLU A 274 -0.74 16.93 -17.17
C GLU A 274 -1.79 16.16 -16.37
N LEU A 275 -1.56 15.98 -15.06
CA LEU A 275 -2.54 15.36 -14.17
C LEU A 275 -3.85 16.13 -14.19
N LEU A 276 -3.82 17.45 -13.99
CA LEU A 276 -5.00 18.31 -13.94
C LEU A 276 -5.79 18.30 -15.26
N ASN A 277 -5.13 18.10 -16.41
CA ASN A 277 -5.80 17.97 -17.71
C ASN A 277 -6.49 16.62 -17.91
N ASN A 278 -6.20 15.62 -17.06
CA ASN A 278 -6.72 14.26 -17.15
C ASN A 278 -7.65 13.87 -15.99
N ILE A 279 -7.96 14.80 -15.08
CA ILE A 279 -9.03 14.70 -14.07
C ILE A 279 -10.38 14.97 -14.74
#